data_AF-A0A947J0E3-F1
#
_entry.id   AF-A0A947J0E3-F1
#
_cell.length_a   1.000
_cell.length_b   1.000
_cell.length_c   1.000
_cell.angle_alpha   90.00
_cell.angle_beta   90.00
_cell.angle_gamma   90.00
#
_symmetry.space_group_name_H-M   'P 1'
#
loop_
_entity.id
_entity.type
_entity.pdbx_description
1 polymer ?
#
loop_
_entity_poly.entity_id
_entity_poly.type
_entity_poly.pdbx_seq_one_letter_code
_entity_poly.pdbx_strand_id
1 'polypeptide(L)' 'EEGKFTEVLIKGVGLPVYAISTKAASFPTIKIPNYDDFTPYLELAMGWNILIEIGLRNKINIDQPKRARKIGNEFME' A
#
# COMPACT_ATOMS: atom_id res chain seq x y z
N GLU A 1 8.99 7.62 -15.18
CA GLU A 1 7.58 7.34 -14.81
C GLU A 1 7.00 8.37 -13.85
N GLU A 2 7.76 8.85 -12.87
CA GLU A 2 7.28 9.81 -11.85
C GLU A 2 6.53 11.04 -12.41
N GLY A 3 7.00 11.63 -13.53
CA GLY A 3 6.33 12.76 -14.16
C GLY A 3 4.88 12.46 -14.58
N LYS A 4 4.61 11.24 -15.06
CA LYS A 4 3.27 10.80 -15.46
C LYS A 4 2.36 10.62 -14.25
N PHE A 5 2.87 10.09 -13.14
CA PHE A 5 2.09 9.99 -11.90
C PHE A 5 1.74 11.39 -11.34
N THR A 6 2.69 12.33 -11.39
CA THR A 6 2.44 13.70 -10.98
C THR A 6 1.39 14.39 -11.85
N GLU A 7 1.47 14.24 -13.17
CA GLU A 7 0.52 14.88 -14.08
C GLU A 7 -0.88 14.26 -13.97
N VAL A 8 -0.98 12.94 -14.03
CA VAL A 8 -2.27 12.25 -14.11
C VAL A 8 -2.91 12.06 -12.74
N LEU A 9 -2.17 11.53 -11.75
CA LEU A 9 -2.74 11.16 -10.46
C LEU A 9 -2.78 12.35 -9.50
N ILE A 10 -1.64 13.02 -9.31
CA ILE A 10 -1.54 14.12 -8.33
C ILE A 10 -2.26 15.36 -8.84
N LYS A 11 -1.91 15.87 -10.04
CA LYS A 11 -2.51 17.09 -10.59
C LYS A 11 -3.86 16.83 -11.25
N GLY A 12 -3.98 15.75 -12.02
CA GLY A 12 -5.19 15.45 -12.78
C GLY A 12 -6.36 15.01 -11.90
N VAL A 13 -6.12 14.12 -10.93
CA VAL A 13 -7.18 13.56 -10.07
C VAL A 13 -7.16 14.14 -8.64
N GLY A 14 -6.03 14.73 -8.20
CA GLY A 14 -5.88 15.17 -6.80
C GLY A 14 -5.57 14.01 -5.85
N LEU A 15 -5.13 12.86 -6.37
CA LEU A 15 -4.84 11.68 -5.57
C LEU A 15 -3.44 11.82 -4.92
N PRO A 16 -3.32 11.71 -3.59
CA PRO A 16 -2.01 11.68 -2.95
C PRO A 16 -1.27 10.38 -3.33
N VAL A 17 0.01 10.52 -3.71
CA VAL A 17 0.88 9.42 -4.11
C VAL A 17 2.03 9.31 -3.13
N TYR A 18 2.31 8.09 -2.66
CA TYR A 18 3.42 7.76 -1.78
C TYR A 18 4.27 6.67 -2.41
N ALA A 19 5.60 6.82 -2.37
CA ALA A 19 6.54 5.82 -2.85
C ALA A 19 7.02 4.93 -1.70
N ILE A 20 7.31 3.66 -2.00
CA ILE A 20 8.14 2.77 -1.16
C ILE A 20 9.34 2.42 -2.02
N SER A 21 10.54 2.83 -1.62
CA SER A 21 11.73 2.62 -2.44
C SER A 21 13.02 2.74 -1.63
N THR A 22 14.10 2.21 -2.17
CA THR A 22 15.46 2.39 -1.63
C THR A 22 16.00 3.80 -1.87
N LYS A 23 15.46 4.52 -2.85
CA LYS A 23 15.86 5.88 -3.23
C LYS A 23 14.70 6.86 -3.02
N ALA A 24 15.02 8.13 -2.88
CA ALA A 24 13.98 9.17 -2.79
C ALA A 24 13.34 9.40 -4.16
N ALA A 25 12.00 9.40 -4.21
CA ALA A 25 11.22 9.82 -5.37
C ALA A 25 10.84 11.31 -5.26
N SER A 26 10.27 11.88 -6.32
CA SER A 26 9.74 13.26 -6.34
C SER A 26 8.51 13.50 -5.45
N PHE A 27 7.93 12.46 -4.88
CA PHE A 27 6.82 12.50 -3.92
C PHE A 27 7.20 11.82 -2.60
N PRO A 28 6.43 12.02 -1.51
CA PRO A 28 6.74 11.46 -0.19
C PRO A 28 7.10 9.97 -0.29
N THR A 29 8.28 9.63 0.21
CA THR A 29 8.86 8.29 0.05
C THR A 29 9.13 7.67 1.42
N ILE A 30 8.62 6.46 1.61
CA ILE A 30 9.01 5.58 2.71
C ILE A 30 10.25 4.83 2.25
N LYS A 31 11.40 5.19 2.84
CA LYS A 31 12.67 4.56 2.49
C LYS A 31 12.78 3.18 3.11
N ILE A 32 13.21 2.23 2.30
CA ILE A 32 13.55 0.86 2.70
C ILE A 32 15.03 0.60 2.45
N PRO A 33 15.67 -0.33 3.18
CA PRO A 33 17.05 -0.72 2.87
C PRO A 33 17.11 -1.41 1.51
N ASN A 34 18.23 -1.22 0.80
CA ASN A 34 18.51 -2.00 -0.40
C ASN A 34 18.92 -3.42 0.01
N TYR A 35 18.28 -4.42 -0.58
CA TYR A 35 18.59 -5.84 -0.37
C TYR A 35 18.71 -6.57 -1.70
N ASP A 36 19.34 -5.87 -2.67
CA ASP A 36 19.62 -6.35 -4.02
C ASP A 36 18.39 -7.02 -4.65
N ASP A 37 18.53 -8.24 -5.14
CA ASP A 37 17.47 -9.01 -5.81
C ASP A 37 16.26 -9.28 -4.91
N PHE A 38 16.40 -9.15 -3.59
CA PHE A 38 15.33 -9.34 -2.62
C PHE A 38 14.65 -8.04 -2.20
N THR A 39 15.08 -6.87 -2.69
CA THR A 39 14.41 -5.58 -2.45
C THR A 39 12.90 -5.62 -2.70
N PRO A 40 12.39 -6.27 -3.77
CA PRO A 40 10.94 -6.36 -3.99
C PRO A 40 10.16 -7.04 -2.85
N TYR A 41 10.77 -7.95 -2.09
CA TYR A 41 10.13 -8.55 -0.91
C TYR A 41 9.95 -7.52 0.21
N LEU A 42 10.92 -6.62 0.38
CA LEU A 42 10.84 -5.54 1.37
C LEU A 42 9.80 -4.50 0.95
N GLU A 43 9.72 -4.18 -0.34
CA GLU A 43 8.67 -3.30 -0.89
C GLU A 43 7.28 -3.87 -0.60
N LEU A 44 7.08 -5.17 -0.87
CA LEU A 44 5.82 -5.87 -0.59
C LEU A 44 5.50 -5.87 0.91
N ALA A 45 6.45 -6.26 1.76
CA ALA A 45 6.26 -6.31 3.20
C ALA A 45 5.90 -4.93 3.77
N MET A 46 6.56 -3.88 3.31
CA MET A 46 6.23 -2.51 3.73
C MET A 46 4.87 -2.05 3.23
N GLY A 47 4.48 -2.41 2.00
CA GLY A 47 3.13 -2.16 1.49
C GLY A 47 2.06 -2.80 2.38
N TRP A 48 2.26 -4.05 2.80
CA TRP A 48 1.37 -4.74 3.74
C TRP A 48 1.33 -4.08 5.11
N ASN A 49 2.48 -3.71 5.68
CA ASN A 49 2.55 -3.04 6.98
C ASN A 49 1.77 -1.72 6.98
N ILE A 50 1.84 -0.94 5.89
CA ILE A 50 1.07 0.30 5.76
C ILE A 50 -0.43 0.03 5.79
N LEU A 51 -0.91 -1.01 5.08
CA LEU A 51 -2.33 -1.37 5.09
C LEU A 51 -2.81 -1.79 6.48
N ILE A 52 -1.99 -2.56 7.21
CA ILE A 52 -2.27 -2.95 8.60
C ILE A 52 -2.35 -1.72 9.50
N GLU A 53 -1.35 -0.84 9.45
CA GLU A 53 -1.31 0.40 10.22
C GLU A 53 -2.51 1.30 9.95
N ILE A 54 -2.92 1.42 8.68
CA ILE A 54 -4.13 2.16 8.31
C ILE A 54 -5.37 1.50 8.93
N GLY A 55 -5.49 0.17 8.87
CA GLY A 55 -6.60 -0.57 9.46
C GLY A 55 -6.71 -0.34 10.98
N LEU A 56 -5.60 -0.48 11.69
CA LEU A 56 -5.50 -0.26 13.13
C LEU A 56 -5.87 1.18 13.51
N ARG A 57 -5.32 2.19 12.80
CA ARG A 57 -5.63 3.61 13.02
C ARG A 57 -7.10 3.93 12.79
N ASN A 58 -7.74 3.28 11.83
CA ASN A 58 -9.17 3.43 11.56
C ASN A 58 -10.06 2.52 12.42
N LYS A 59 -9.50 1.78 13.38
CA LYS A 59 -10.22 0.84 14.26
C LYS A 59 -11.00 -0.24 13.49
N ILE A 60 -10.45 -0.68 12.36
CA ILE A 60 -11.00 -1.76 11.54
C ILE A 60 -10.40 -3.09 11.98
N ASN A 61 -11.24 -4.09 12.24
CA ASN A 61 -10.77 -5.47 12.42
C ASN A 61 -10.39 -6.06 11.06
N ILE A 62 -9.10 -6.03 10.74
CA ILE A 62 -8.55 -6.51 9.47
C ILE A 62 -8.57 -8.04 9.34
N ASP A 63 -8.60 -8.78 10.45
CA ASP A 63 -8.70 -10.24 10.45
C ASP A 63 -10.12 -10.73 10.14
N GLN A 64 -11.12 -9.87 10.39
CA GLN A 64 -12.54 -10.14 10.11
C GLN A 64 -13.13 -9.06 9.19
N PRO A 65 -12.71 -9.01 7.92
CA PRO A 65 -13.17 -7.99 6.98
C PRO A 65 -14.67 -8.18 6.67
N LYS A 66 -15.48 -7.13 6.93
CA LYS A 66 -16.94 -7.17 6.71
C LYS A 66 -17.38 -7.42 5.26
N ARG A 67 -16.53 -7.09 4.28
CA ARG A 67 -16.86 -7.15 2.84
C ARG A 67 -16.08 -8.21 2.07
N ALA A 68 -14.93 -8.67 2.58
CA ALA A 68 -14.15 -9.68 1.89
C ALA A 68 -14.75 -11.05 2.22
N ARG A 69 -15.36 -11.69 1.21
CA ARG A 69 -15.92 -13.03 1.35
C ARG A 69 -14.88 -14.04 0.91
N LYS A 70 -14.38 -14.84 1.85
CA LYS A 70 -13.58 -16.02 1.53
C LYS A 70 -14.52 -17.09 0.96
N ILE A 71 -14.17 -17.71 -0.16
CA ILE A 71 -14.86 -18.91 -0.63
C ILE A 71 -14.67 -19.97 0.48
N GLY A 72 -15.75 -20.36 1.15
CA GLY A 72 -15.74 -21.20 2.35
C GLY A 72 -16.32 -20.56 3.62
N ASN A 73 -16.61 -19.25 3.64
CA ASN A 73 -17.54 -18.70 4.63
C ASN A 73 -18.96 -19.04 4.15
N GLU A 74 -19.46 -20.20 4.60
CA GLU A 74 -20.81 -20.67 4.31
C GLU A 74 -21.84 -19.60 4.69
N PHE A 75 -22.69 -19.27 3.73
CA PHE A 75 -23.91 -18.51 3.97
C PHE A 75 -24.85 -19.48 4.68
N MET A 76 -24.98 -19.40 6.00
CA MET A 76 -26.15 -19.97 6.67
C MET A 76 -27.31 -19.01 6.40
N GLU A 77 -28.31 -19.50 5.65
CA GLU A 77 -29.60 -18.84 5.41
C GLU A 77 -30.28 -18.39 6.71
#